data_AF-A0A9X1MBA4-F1
#
_entry.id   AF-A0A9X1MBA4-F1
#
_cell.length_a   1.000
_cell.length_b   1.000
_cell.length_c   1.000
_cell.angle_alpha   90.00
_cell.angle_beta   90.00
_cell.angle_gamma   90.00
#
_symmetry.space_group_name_H-M   'P 1'
#
loop_
_entity.id
_entity.type
_entity.pdbx_description
1 polymer ?
#
loop_
_entity_poly.entity_id
_entity_poly.type
_entity_poly.pdbx_seq_one_letter_code
_entity_poly.pdbx_strand_id
1 'polypeptide(L)'
;MCTGIRFSDNSGNLYLARNLDWTFGYGERVVLTPTGYATRSPFGAVPEIRHAVIGMGIVEEDTPLYFDCGNDAGLAVAGLNFPGYADYATEAVEGAVNVAAFEFPLWVASQFASVDEVEAALGSVVIVDRPINEKYPSSLLHWIIGDAKRAIVVEYTSDGMHVFDDDVDVLANQPGFSWHHENLRNYLNASPDYPGKVVLAGADLVPFGSGSLMRGIPGDYYSPSRFVRAAYVNAHYPQKSTEEENVSRAFHTLQQVAMVEGSAAMDSGQFEKTVYTGLFSARTKSYYWNTYEDPAIQSVSMADHAADGTELLVL
;
A
#
# COMPACT_ATOMS: atom_id res chain seq x y z
N MET A 1 -6.57 -0.27 -10.11
CA MET A 1 -5.17 -0.73 -9.98
C MET A 1 -4.49 0.04 -8.84
N CYS A 2 -3.37 -0.42 -8.29
CA CYS A 2 -2.69 0.26 -7.18
C CYS A 2 -1.21 -0.11 -7.15
N THR A 3 -0.37 0.71 -6.49
CA THR A 3 0.99 0.32 -6.10
C THR A 3 1.25 0.76 -4.67
N GLY A 4 1.88 -0.07 -3.86
CA GLY A 4 2.31 0.21 -2.49
C GLY A 4 3.82 0.01 -2.36
N ILE A 5 4.47 0.84 -1.55
CA ILE A 5 5.89 0.74 -1.24
C ILE A 5 6.11 0.92 0.25
N ARG A 6 7.17 0.32 0.78
CA ARG A 6 7.67 0.57 2.12
C ARG A 6 9.17 0.86 2.08
N PHE A 7 9.65 1.64 3.03
CA PHE A 7 11.07 1.74 3.36
C PHE A 7 11.22 2.31 4.77
N SER A 8 12.46 2.33 5.27
CA SER A 8 12.80 2.99 6.53
C SER A 8 14.01 3.90 6.41
N ASP A 9 14.04 4.93 7.26
CA ASP A 9 15.20 5.81 7.41
C ASP A 9 16.27 5.18 8.32
N ASN A 10 17.43 5.84 8.42
CA ASN A 10 18.55 5.38 9.25
C ASN A 10 18.25 5.37 10.76
N SER A 11 17.13 5.96 11.19
CA SER A 11 16.68 5.94 12.59
C SER A 11 15.67 4.83 12.87
N GLY A 12 15.32 4.02 11.85
CA GLY A 12 14.34 2.96 11.99
C GLY A 12 12.91 3.46 12.05
N ASN A 13 12.57 4.56 11.37
CA ASN A 13 11.18 4.98 11.19
C ASN A 13 10.58 4.35 9.93
N LEU A 14 9.33 3.89 10.01
CA LEU A 14 8.56 3.42 8.86
C LEU A 14 8.09 4.58 7.97
N TYR A 15 8.18 4.38 6.66
CA TYR A 15 7.43 5.10 5.63
C TYR A 15 6.68 4.07 4.76
N LEU A 16 5.35 4.11 4.75
CA LEU A 16 4.51 3.27 3.87
C LEU A 16 3.66 4.19 2.99
N ALA A 17 3.80 4.05 1.67
CA ALA A 17 3.14 4.91 0.70
C ALA A 17 2.44 4.11 -0.39
N ARG A 18 1.42 4.68 -1.02
CA ARG A 18 0.68 4.03 -2.10
C ARG A 18 0.07 4.99 -3.12
N ASN A 19 -0.13 4.49 -4.33
CA ASN A 19 -1.01 5.06 -5.35
C ASN A 19 -2.36 4.33 -5.31
N LEU A 20 -3.47 5.09 -5.31
CA LEU A 20 -4.78 4.58 -5.73
C LEU A 20 -4.98 4.85 -7.21
N ASP A 21 -4.99 3.81 -8.04
CA ASP A 21 -5.28 3.96 -9.46
C ASP A 21 -6.72 3.50 -9.73
N TRP A 22 -7.57 4.42 -10.15
CA TRP A 22 -8.97 4.10 -10.47
C TRP A 22 -9.51 5.08 -11.50
N THR A 23 -10.75 4.89 -11.94
CA THR A 23 -11.37 5.80 -12.92
C THR A 23 -12.02 7.02 -12.26
N PHE A 24 -12.29 6.96 -10.95
CA PHE A 24 -12.85 8.07 -10.17
C PHE A 24 -12.43 7.98 -8.69
N GLY A 25 -12.51 9.09 -7.96
CA GLY A 25 -12.39 9.09 -6.50
C GLY A 25 -13.71 8.76 -5.82
N TYR A 26 -13.64 8.15 -4.64
CA TYR A 26 -14.81 7.76 -3.82
C TYR A 26 -15.28 8.90 -2.90
N GLY A 27 -14.64 10.06 -2.95
CA GLY A 27 -14.84 11.14 -1.99
C GLY A 27 -13.98 10.96 -0.74
N GLU A 28 -12.89 10.21 -0.86
CA GLU A 28 -11.98 9.88 0.22
C GLU A 28 -11.36 11.12 0.86
N ARG A 29 -11.11 10.98 2.16
CA ARG A 29 -10.57 12.01 3.05
C ARG A 29 -9.60 11.35 4.02
N VAL A 30 -8.77 12.16 4.67
CA VAL A 30 -7.95 11.66 5.76
C VAL A 30 -8.87 11.45 6.96
N VAL A 31 -8.88 10.25 7.52
CA VAL A 31 -9.69 9.87 8.68
C VAL A 31 -8.77 9.52 9.84
N LEU A 32 -8.99 10.16 10.99
CA LEU A 32 -8.37 9.78 12.26
C LEU A 32 -9.40 9.04 13.12
N THR A 33 -9.04 7.84 13.54
CA THR A 33 -9.79 6.99 14.47
C THR A 33 -9.11 7.02 15.84
N PRO A 34 -9.66 7.75 16.83
CA PRO A 34 -9.05 7.86 18.15
C PRO A 34 -9.29 6.61 19.01
N THR A 35 -8.49 6.45 20.06
CA THR A 35 -8.55 5.31 21.00
C THR A 35 -9.88 5.17 21.75
N GLY A 36 -10.61 6.28 21.93
CA GLY A 36 -11.94 6.29 22.56
C GLY A 36 -13.10 6.01 21.61
N TYR A 37 -12.86 5.78 20.31
CA TYR A 37 -13.91 5.49 19.33
C TYR A 37 -14.60 4.14 19.60
N ALA A 38 -15.93 4.15 19.61
CA ALA A 38 -16.74 2.96 19.80
C ALA A 38 -16.85 2.17 18.49
N THR A 39 -16.14 1.05 18.42
CA THR A 39 -15.99 0.23 17.21
C THR A 39 -17.28 -0.51 16.83
N ARG A 40 -17.58 -0.52 15.52
CA ARG A 40 -18.73 -1.25 14.93
C ARG A 40 -18.27 -2.50 14.16
N SER A 41 -17.44 -3.33 14.80
CA SER A 41 -16.89 -4.54 14.17
C SER A 41 -17.95 -5.65 14.07
N PRO A 42 -18.37 -6.08 12.86
CA PRO A 42 -19.48 -7.03 12.69
C PRO A 42 -19.29 -8.36 13.43
N PHE A 43 -18.04 -8.78 13.60
CA PHE A 43 -17.68 -10.04 14.26
C PHE A 43 -16.92 -9.83 15.57
N GLY A 44 -16.77 -8.56 16.02
CA GLY A 44 -16.02 -8.22 17.23
C GLY A 44 -14.51 -8.39 17.11
N ALA A 45 -13.95 -8.42 15.90
CA ALA A 45 -12.51 -8.50 15.68
C ALA A 45 -11.77 -7.25 16.14
N VAL A 46 -12.43 -6.10 16.07
CA VAL A 46 -11.95 -4.82 16.63
C VAL A 46 -12.83 -4.50 17.85
N PRO A 47 -12.46 -4.96 19.06
CA PRO A 47 -13.27 -4.73 20.27
C PRO A 47 -13.10 -3.32 20.86
N GLU A 48 -11.96 -2.69 20.59
CA GLU A 48 -11.58 -1.33 21.00
C GLU A 48 -10.46 -0.82 20.08
N ILE A 49 -10.13 0.46 20.13
CA ILE A 49 -8.98 1.02 19.40
C ILE A 49 -7.78 1.12 20.35
N ARG A 50 -6.83 0.19 20.26
CA ARG A 50 -5.63 0.17 21.14
C ARG A 50 -4.57 1.17 20.71
N HIS A 51 -4.48 1.40 19.41
CA HIS A 51 -3.60 2.38 18.78
C HIS A 51 -4.42 3.35 17.96
N ALA A 52 -4.22 4.66 18.14
CA ALA A 52 -4.87 5.64 17.28
C ALA A 52 -4.44 5.43 15.83
N VAL A 53 -5.39 5.51 14.90
CA VAL A 53 -5.19 5.23 13.47
C VAL A 53 -5.42 6.49 12.65
N ILE A 54 -4.54 6.75 11.67
CA ILE A 54 -4.74 7.80 10.66
C ILE A 54 -4.52 7.21 9.27
N GLY A 55 -5.33 7.61 8.30
CA GLY A 55 -5.20 7.11 6.93
C GLY A 55 -6.19 7.73 5.97
N MET A 56 -6.08 7.39 4.69
CA MET A 56 -7.05 7.79 3.68
C MET A 56 -8.17 6.75 3.61
N GLY A 57 -9.41 7.22 3.55
CA GLY A 57 -10.57 6.34 3.42
C GLY A 57 -11.88 7.11 3.27
N ILE A 58 -12.98 6.39 3.42
CA ILE A 58 -14.33 6.96 3.54
C ILE A 58 -14.93 6.58 4.89
N VAL A 59 -15.92 7.35 5.34
CA VAL A 59 -16.72 7.00 6.52
C VAL A 59 -18.12 6.66 6.06
N GLU A 60 -18.57 5.46 6.34
CA GLU A 60 -19.93 4.99 6.02
C GLU A 60 -20.53 4.35 7.26
N GLU A 61 -21.79 4.69 7.56
CA GLU A 61 -22.46 4.23 8.79
C GLU A 61 -21.61 4.43 10.07
N ASP A 62 -20.89 5.56 10.13
CA ASP A 62 -19.95 5.92 11.21
C ASP A 62 -18.86 4.85 11.43
N THR A 63 -18.45 4.17 10.36
CA THR A 63 -17.36 3.19 10.33
C THR A 63 -16.28 3.67 9.35
N PRO A 64 -15.01 3.77 9.77
CA PRO A 64 -13.94 4.17 8.86
C PRO A 64 -13.54 3.00 7.95
N LEU A 65 -13.64 3.21 6.65
CA LEU A 65 -13.23 2.25 5.62
C LEU A 65 -11.91 2.73 5.02
N TYR A 66 -10.80 2.31 5.61
CA TYR A 66 -9.47 2.72 5.19
C TYR A 66 -9.04 2.04 3.90
N PHE A 67 -8.52 2.84 2.97
CA PHE A 67 -7.80 2.35 1.80
C PHE A 67 -6.35 2.02 2.18
N ASP A 68 -5.75 2.90 2.98
CA ASP A 68 -4.48 2.71 3.63
C ASP A 68 -4.39 3.57 4.90
N CYS A 69 -3.72 3.05 5.92
CA CYS A 69 -3.60 3.71 7.23
C CYS A 69 -2.37 3.25 8.00
N GLY A 70 -1.99 4.04 9.00
CA GLY A 70 -0.97 3.69 9.98
C GLY A 70 -1.32 4.18 11.37
N ASN A 71 -0.56 3.71 12.36
CA ASN A 71 -0.91 3.89 13.76
C ASN A 71 0.18 4.59 14.60
N ASP A 72 -0.17 4.95 15.82
CA ASP A 72 0.72 5.63 16.76
C ASP A 72 1.90 4.77 17.29
N ALA A 73 1.95 3.49 16.94
CA ALA A 73 3.02 2.54 17.26
C ALA A 73 3.98 2.26 16.10
N GLY A 74 3.71 2.79 14.90
CA GLY A 74 4.60 2.67 13.75
C GLY A 74 4.36 1.46 12.84
N LEU A 75 3.13 0.93 12.83
CA LEU A 75 2.64 -0.07 11.90
C LEU A 75 1.71 0.59 10.86
N ALA A 76 1.77 0.15 9.60
CA ALA A 76 0.86 0.60 8.56
C ALA A 76 0.43 -0.53 7.62
N VAL A 77 -0.69 -0.31 6.93
CA VAL A 77 -1.32 -1.26 6.01
C VAL A 77 -1.96 -0.53 4.84
N ALA A 78 -1.89 -1.10 3.65
CA ALA A 78 -2.61 -0.63 2.47
C ALA A 78 -3.31 -1.78 1.75
N GLY A 79 -4.59 -1.59 1.41
CA GLY A 79 -5.37 -2.50 0.59
C GLY A 79 -5.26 -2.15 -0.91
N LEU A 80 -4.93 -3.14 -1.74
CA LEU A 80 -4.74 -2.98 -3.17
C LEU A 80 -5.65 -3.95 -3.93
N ASN A 81 -6.21 -3.49 -5.06
CA ASN A 81 -7.18 -4.26 -5.85
C ASN A 81 -6.60 -5.61 -6.29
N PHE A 82 -7.30 -6.72 -6.02
CA PHE A 82 -6.89 -8.09 -6.36
C PHE A 82 -8.03 -8.99 -6.91
N PRO A 83 -8.98 -8.49 -7.73
CA PRO A 83 -10.04 -9.32 -8.30
C PRO A 83 -9.49 -10.43 -9.20
N GLY A 84 -10.20 -11.56 -9.23
CA GLY A 84 -9.81 -12.76 -9.96
C GLY A 84 -8.82 -13.66 -9.23
N TYR A 85 -8.32 -13.23 -8.06
CA TYR A 85 -7.42 -14.01 -7.20
C TYR A 85 -7.89 -14.01 -5.75
N ALA A 86 -8.29 -12.85 -5.20
CA ALA A 86 -8.89 -12.79 -3.87
C ALA A 86 -10.22 -13.55 -3.84
N ASP A 87 -10.41 -14.36 -2.80
CA ASP A 87 -11.61 -15.19 -2.58
C ASP A 87 -11.82 -15.37 -1.06
N TYR A 88 -12.69 -14.55 -0.47
CA TYR A 88 -12.92 -14.53 0.98
C TYR A 88 -13.93 -15.60 1.40
N ALA A 89 -13.94 -15.94 2.69
CA ALA A 89 -14.97 -16.82 3.24
C ALA A 89 -16.36 -16.16 3.12
N THR A 90 -17.36 -16.91 2.66
CA THR A 90 -18.74 -16.40 2.52
C THR A 90 -19.46 -16.26 3.86
N GLU A 91 -18.99 -16.96 4.90
CA GLU A 91 -19.58 -16.95 6.24
C GLU A 91 -18.47 -16.98 7.29
N ALA A 92 -18.80 -16.53 8.50
CA ALA A 92 -17.90 -16.59 9.64
C ALA A 92 -17.66 -18.05 10.09
N VAL A 93 -16.44 -18.34 10.52
CA VAL A 93 -16.01 -19.66 10.99
C VAL A 93 -15.93 -19.67 12.52
N GLU A 94 -16.63 -20.64 13.14
CA GLU A 94 -16.62 -20.80 14.59
C GLU A 94 -15.20 -21.11 15.12
N GLY A 95 -14.79 -20.42 16.18
CA GLY A 95 -13.47 -20.56 16.79
C GLY A 95 -12.34 -19.78 16.11
N ALA A 96 -12.60 -19.13 14.96
CA ALA A 96 -11.66 -18.24 14.29
C ALA A 96 -11.86 -16.77 14.68
N VAL A 97 -10.84 -15.94 14.44
CA VAL A 97 -10.96 -14.48 14.45
C VAL A 97 -11.50 -14.06 13.09
N ASN A 98 -12.80 -13.76 13.02
CA ASN A 98 -13.45 -13.38 11.77
C ASN A 98 -13.36 -11.87 11.57
N VAL A 99 -12.81 -11.43 10.44
CA VAL A 99 -12.61 -10.01 10.12
C VAL A 99 -13.34 -9.71 8.83
N ALA A 100 -14.21 -8.70 8.81
CA ALA A 100 -14.83 -8.27 7.56
C ALA A 100 -13.77 -7.68 6.63
N ALA A 101 -13.83 -7.96 5.32
CA ALA A 101 -12.81 -7.49 4.38
C ALA A 101 -12.60 -5.96 4.42
N PHE A 102 -13.66 -5.18 4.65
CA PHE A 102 -13.57 -3.72 4.72
C PHE A 102 -12.90 -3.20 6.00
N GLU A 103 -12.96 -3.94 7.11
CA GLU A 103 -12.40 -3.51 8.40
C GLU A 103 -10.98 -4.04 8.60
N PHE A 104 -10.47 -4.89 7.71
CA PHE A 104 -9.15 -5.51 7.85
C PHE A 104 -8.02 -4.48 8.05
N PRO A 105 -7.93 -3.36 7.31
CA PRO A 105 -6.93 -2.34 7.60
C PRO A 105 -7.07 -1.71 8.99
N LEU A 106 -8.31 -1.45 9.43
CA LEU A 106 -8.57 -0.96 10.79
C LEU A 106 -8.16 -1.99 11.85
N TRP A 107 -8.48 -3.26 11.64
CA TRP A 107 -8.08 -4.36 12.53
C TRP A 107 -6.56 -4.44 12.66
N VAL A 108 -5.82 -4.40 11.56
CA VAL A 108 -4.35 -4.39 11.58
C VAL A 108 -3.82 -3.18 12.35
N ALA A 109 -4.23 -1.97 11.97
CA ALA A 109 -3.64 -0.75 12.50
C ALA A 109 -4.08 -0.45 13.95
N SER A 110 -5.28 -0.85 14.36
CA SER A 110 -5.77 -0.53 15.71
C SER A 110 -5.37 -1.57 16.76
N GLN A 111 -5.05 -2.81 16.38
CA GLN A 111 -4.84 -3.91 17.34
C GLN A 111 -3.38 -4.27 17.60
N PHE A 112 -2.46 -3.90 16.71
CA PHE A 112 -1.06 -4.37 16.72
C PHE A 112 -0.05 -3.22 16.59
N ALA A 113 1.17 -3.47 17.04
CA ALA A 113 2.28 -2.51 17.01
C ALA A 113 3.41 -2.91 16.06
N SER A 114 3.42 -4.13 15.52
CA SER A 114 4.48 -4.63 14.64
C SER A 114 3.99 -5.68 13.64
N VAL A 115 4.75 -5.88 12.57
CA VAL A 115 4.44 -6.92 11.57
C VAL A 115 4.51 -8.31 12.19
N ASP A 116 5.42 -8.54 13.15
CA ASP A 116 5.54 -9.82 13.88
C ASP A 116 4.25 -10.17 14.65
N GLU A 117 3.62 -9.18 15.28
CA GLU A 117 2.34 -9.38 15.99
C GLU A 117 1.19 -9.68 15.02
N VAL A 118 1.14 -8.96 13.90
CA VAL A 118 0.12 -9.18 12.86
C VAL A 118 0.26 -10.59 12.27
N GLU A 119 1.46 -10.97 11.84
CA GLU A 119 1.73 -12.28 11.25
C GLU A 119 1.34 -13.43 12.20
N ALA A 120 1.67 -13.30 13.49
CA ALA A 120 1.27 -14.28 14.51
C ALA A 120 -0.26 -14.37 14.65
N ALA A 121 -0.96 -13.23 14.65
CA ALA A 121 -2.41 -13.18 14.77
C ALA A 121 -3.14 -13.78 13.54
N LEU A 122 -2.59 -13.55 12.33
CA LEU A 122 -3.16 -14.06 11.08
C LEU A 122 -3.29 -15.58 11.10
N GLY A 123 -2.49 -16.34 11.84
CA GLY A 123 -2.63 -17.81 11.95
C GLY A 123 -4.00 -18.32 12.42
N SER A 124 -4.87 -17.44 12.95
CA SER A 124 -6.23 -17.76 13.39
C SER A 124 -7.33 -16.93 12.71
N VAL A 125 -6.97 -16.11 11.72
CA VAL A 125 -7.88 -15.16 11.07
C VAL A 125 -8.60 -15.78 9.88
N VAL A 126 -9.88 -15.43 9.74
CA VAL A 126 -10.68 -15.65 8.53
C VAL A 126 -11.16 -14.29 8.05
N ILE A 127 -10.84 -13.93 6.80
CA ILE A 127 -11.39 -12.75 6.16
C ILE A 127 -12.73 -13.15 5.53
N VAL A 128 -13.79 -12.43 5.89
CA VAL A 128 -15.17 -12.74 5.51
C VAL A 128 -15.67 -11.71 4.50
N ASP A 129 -16.34 -12.20 3.45
CA ASP A 129 -17.10 -11.40 2.49
C ASP A 129 -18.38 -10.86 3.17
N ARG A 130 -18.17 -9.83 3.99
CA ARG A 130 -19.22 -9.09 4.68
C ARG A 130 -19.19 -7.64 4.18
N PRO A 131 -20.07 -7.25 3.25
CA PRO A 131 -20.15 -5.87 2.81
C PRO A 131 -20.66 -4.96 3.93
N ILE A 132 -20.25 -3.68 3.91
CA ILE A 132 -20.79 -2.68 4.86
C ILE A 132 -22.28 -2.44 4.57
N ASN A 133 -22.65 -2.29 3.29
CA ASN A 133 -24.03 -2.15 2.81
C ASN A 133 -24.15 -2.41 1.29
N GLU A 134 -25.35 -2.26 0.73
CA GLU A 134 -25.62 -2.51 -0.71
C GLU A 134 -24.84 -1.56 -1.65
N LYS A 135 -24.52 -0.35 -1.19
CA LYS A 135 -23.79 0.65 -1.98
C LYS A 135 -22.30 0.30 -2.09
N TYR A 136 -21.74 -0.28 -1.03
CA TYR A 136 -20.33 -0.64 -0.94
C TYR A 136 -20.18 -2.15 -0.67
N PRO A 137 -20.21 -2.97 -1.74
CA PRO A 137 -19.90 -4.40 -1.63
C PRO A 137 -18.45 -4.61 -1.20
N SER A 138 -18.11 -5.82 -0.76
CA SER A 138 -16.72 -6.15 -0.42
C SER A 138 -15.81 -5.97 -1.63
N SER A 139 -14.73 -5.21 -1.42
CA SER A 139 -13.67 -5.10 -2.42
C SER A 139 -12.75 -6.31 -2.32
N LEU A 140 -12.42 -6.90 -3.47
CA LEU A 140 -11.48 -8.01 -3.59
C LEU A 140 -10.06 -7.43 -3.58
N LEU A 141 -9.33 -7.63 -2.49
CA LEU A 141 -8.08 -6.96 -2.15
C LEU A 141 -7.02 -7.98 -1.73
N HIS A 142 -5.77 -7.54 -1.82
CA HIS A 142 -4.65 -8.05 -1.03
C HIS A 142 -4.00 -6.89 -0.29
N TRP A 143 -3.15 -7.16 0.69
CA TRP A 143 -2.63 -6.13 1.57
C TRP A 143 -1.11 -6.19 1.68
N ILE A 144 -0.47 -5.03 1.66
CA ILE A 144 0.89 -4.84 2.16
C ILE A 144 0.79 -4.28 3.58
N ILE A 145 1.53 -4.87 4.51
CA ILE A 145 1.59 -4.47 5.92
C ILE A 145 3.05 -4.28 6.30
N GLY A 146 3.42 -3.11 6.81
CA GLY A 146 4.81 -2.76 7.07
C GLY A 146 5.03 -2.10 8.42
N ASP A 147 6.20 -2.35 9.00
CA ASP A 147 6.75 -1.64 10.15
C ASP A 147 8.16 -1.08 9.86
N ALA A 148 8.83 -0.60 10.89
CA ALA A 148 10.19 -0.08 10.83
C ALA A 148 11.25 -1.06 10.31
N LYS A 149 10.96 -2.37 10.26
CA LYS A 149 11.92 -3.42 9.95
C LYS A 149 11.62 -4.09 8.63
N ARG A 150 10.38 -4.52 8.42
CA ARG A 150 9.99 -5.36 7.27
C ARG A 150 8.57 -5.07 6.79
N ALA A 151 8.19 -5.69 5.68
CA ALA A 151 6.82 -5.78 5.23
C ALA A 151 6.41 -7.25 4.99
N ILE A 152 5.11 -7.50 5.06
CA ILE A 152 4.48 -8.74 4.59
C ILE A 152 3.39 -8.43 3.58
N VAL A 153 3.10 -9.42 2.73
CA VAL A 153 1.94 -9.41 1.83
C VAL A 153 0.94 -10.47 2.29
N VAL A 154 -0.33 -10.08 2.39
CA VAL A 154 -1.44 -10.96 2.76
C VAL A 154 -2.36 -11.12 1.55
N GLU A 155 -2.47 -12.35 1.05
CA GLU A 155 -3.36 -12.75 -0.05
C GLU A 155 -4.31 -13.82 0.46
N TYR A 156 -5.62 -13.54 0.47
CA TYR A 156 -6.64 -14.53 0.79
C TYR A 156 -7.26 -15.02 -0.52
N THR A 157 -6.91 -16.24 -0.92
CA THR A 157 -7.33 -16.83 -2.20
C THR A 157 -8.24 -18.04 -1.98
N SER A 158 -8.65 -18.70 -3.06
CA SER A 158 -9.43 -19.94 -3.00
C SER A 158 -8.68 -21.07 -2.27
N ASP A 159 -7.36 -21.01 -2.21
CA ASP A 159 -6.50 -21.97 -1.51
C ASP A 159 -6.30 -21.60 -0.02
N GLY A 160 -6.89 -20.49 0.42
CA GLY A 160 -6.82 -19.96 1.77
C GLY A 160 -5.92 -18.72 1.91
N MET A 161 -5.55 -18.42 3.15
CA MET A 161 -4.70 -17.27 3.46
C MET A 161 -3.22 -17.60 3.24
N HIS A 162 -2.56 -16.76 2.45
CA HIS A 162 -1.13 -16.76 2.23
C HIS A 162 -0.53 -15.49 2.81
N VAL A 163 0.54 -15.66 3.60
CA VAL A 163 1.33 -14.58 4.17
C VAL A 163 2.75 -14.74 3.67
N PHE A 164 3.28 -13.71 3.02
CA PHE A 164 4.63 -13.70 2.45
C PHE A 164 5.47 -12.63 3.13
N ASP A 165 6.73 -12.93 3.44
CA ASP A 165 7.72 -11.87 3.68
C ASP A 165 7.95 -11.10 2.37
N ASP A 166 7.78 -9.78 2.41
CA ASP A 166 8.04 -8.90 1.28
C ASP A 166 9.48 -8.36 1.37
N ASP A 167 10.41 -9.10 0.78
CA ASP A 167 11.84 -8.78 0.77
C ASP A 167 12.23 -7.68 -0.23
N VAL A 168 11.26 -7.15 -0.98
CA VAL A 168 11.44 -6.02 -1.92
C VAL A 168 10.68 -4.77 -1.51
N ASP A 169 9.91 -4.83 -0.41
CA ASP A 169 9.11 -3.75 0.16
C ASP A 169 8.17 -3.07 -0.88
N VAL A 170 7.55 -3.86 -1.77
CA VAL A 170 6.68 -3.36 -2.85
C VAL A 170 5.53 -4.33 -3.14
N LEU A 171 4.33 -3.78 -3.34
CA LEU A 171 3.16 -4.52 -3.83
C LEU A 171 2.46 -3.79 -4.98
N ALA A 172 1.91 -4.54 -5.93
CA ALA A 172 1.07 -4.02 -7.01
C ALA A 172 -0.33 -4.65 -6.98
N ASN A 173 -0.80 -5.22 -8.09
CA ASN A 173 -2.07 -5.97 -8.16
C ASN A 173 -1.77 -7.40 -8.63
N GLN A 174 -2.58 -7.95 -9.52
CA GLN A 174 -2.43 -9.29 -10.08
C GLN A 174 -1.14 -9.48 -10.91
N PRO A 175 -0.66 -10.73 -11.09
CA PRO A 175 -1.01 -11.96 -10.36
C PRO A 175 -0.59 -11.92 -8.87
N GLY A 176 -0.58 -13.04 -8.17
CA GLY A 176 -0.12 -13.10 -6.77
C GLY A 176 1.37 -12.82 -6.57
N PHE A 177 1.75 -12.52 -5.33
CA PHE A 177 3.08 -12.04 -4.94
C PHE A 177 4.20 -13.01 -5.31
N SER A 178 4.00 -14.31 -5.09
CA SER A 178 4.98 -15.34 -5.48
C SER A 178 5.36 -15.30 -6.96
N TRP A 179 4.39 -14.99 -7.83
CA TRP A 179 4.65 -14.85 -9.26
C TRP A 179 5.43 -13.57 -9.56
N HIS A 180 5.09 -12.45 -8.92
CA HIS A 180 5.82 -11.20 -9.09
C HIS A 180 7.28 -11.34 -8.65
N HIS A 181 7.53 -12.02 -7.54
CA HIS A 181 8.88 -12.31 -7.04
C HIS A 181 9.69 -13.11 -8.06
N GLU A 182 9.12 -14.18 -8.62
CA GLU A 182 9.76 -14.94 -9.70
C GLU A 182 9.99 -14.08 -10.96
N ASN A 183 9.04 -13.20 -11.29
CA ASN A 183 9.17 -12.30 -12.43
C ASN A 183 10.34 -11.31 -12.31
N LEU A 184 10.72 -10.89 -11.10
CA LEU A 184 11.88 -10.01 -10.89
C LEU A 184 13.18 -10.61 -11.45
N ARG A 185 13.29 -11.95 -11.51
CA ARG A 185 14.47 -12.65 -12.04
C ARG A 185 14.70 -12.40 -13.53
N ASN A 186 13.69 -11.92 -14.27
CA ASN A 186 13.87 -11.50 -15.67
C ASN A 186 14.70 -10.20 -15.80
N TYR A 187 14.93 -9.47 -14.71
CA TYR A 187 15.54 -8.14 -14.72
C TYR A 187 16.88 -8.08 -13.98
N LEU A 188 17.53 -9.23 -13.74
CA LEU A 188 18.82 -9.33 -13.02
C LEU A 188 19.95 -8.48 -13.60
N ASN A 189 19.88 -8.15 -14.90
CA ASN A 189 20.89 -7.34 -15.58
C ASN A 189 20.63 -5.83 -15.48
N ALA A 190 19.50 -5.41 -14.89
CA ALA A 190 19.21 -4.00 -14.70
C ALA A 190 20.11 -3.42 -13.60
N SER A 191 20.68 -2.24 -13.84
CA SER A 191 21.57 -1.56 -12.88
C SER A 191 21.49 -0.04 -13.02
N PRO A 192 21.68 0.73 -11.92
CA PRO A 192 21.78 2.18 -11.96
C PRO A 192 23.14 2.68 -12.49
N ASP A 193 24.11 1.78 -12.68
CA ASP A 193 25.48 2.14 -13.05
C ASP A 193 25.59 2.68 -14.49
N TYR A 194 26.66 3.44 -14.72
CA TYR A 194 27.02 3.88 -16.07
C TYR A 194 27.82 2.78 -16.78
N PRO A 195 27.35 2.25 -17.93
CA PRO A 195 28.07 1.19 -18.61
C PRO A 195 29.38 1.68 -19.23
N GLY A 196 30.38 0.80 -19.26
CA GLY A 196 31.61 1.05 -20.01
C GLY A 196 31.40 0.94 -21.53
N LYS A 197 32.43 1.35 -22.29
CA LYS A 197 32.52 1.10 -23.73
C LYS A 197 32.49 -0.41 -24.01
N VAL A 198 31.74 -0.82 -25.03
CA VAL A 198 31.70 -2.20 -25.53
C VAL A 198 32.17 -2.25 -26.98
N VAL A 199 32.92 -3.30 -27.34
CA VAL A 199 33.28 -3.58 -28.73
C VAL A 199 32.40 -4.73 -29.24
N LEU A 200 31.51 -4.44 -30.18
CA LEU A 200 30.69 -5.45 -30.84
C LEU A 200 31.27 -5.75 -32.22
N ALA A 201 31.91 -6.91 -32.36
CA ALA A 201 32.77 -7.24 -33.50
C ALA A 201 33.89 -6.19 -33.69
N GLY A 202 33.72 -5.28 -34.66
CA GLY A 202 34.65 -4.16 -34.88
C GLY A 202 34.08 -2.78 -34.54
N ALA A 203 32.83 -2.73 -34.04
CA ALA A 203 32.16 -1.48 -33.73
C ALA A 203 32.40 -1.08 -32.27
N ASP A 204 32.89 0.14 -32.09
CA ASP A 204 33.05 0.79 -30.80
C ASP A 204 31.73 1.43 -30.37
N LEU A 205 31.09 0.85 -29.36
CA LEU A 205 29.80 1.32 -28.83
C LEU A 205 30.01 2.00 -27.47
N VAL A 206 29.55 3.25 -27.38
CA VAL A 206 29.55 4.04 -26.14
C VAL A 206 28.12 4.41 -25.77
N PRO A 207 27.78 4.53 -24.48
CA PRO A 207 26.43 4.89 -24.08
C PRO A 207 26.08 6.32 -24.51
N PHE A 208 24.82 6.56 -24.86
CA PHE A 208 24.35 7.92 -25.16
C PHE A 208 24.32 8.82 -23.91
N GLY A 209 24.21 8.24 -22.72
CA GLY A 209 24.04 8.94 -21.45
C GLY A 209 23.73 7.97 -20.31
N SER A 210 23.25 8.51 -19.18
CA SER A 210 22.77 7.73 -18.04
C SER A 210 21.53 6.89 -18.39
N GLY A 211 21.26 5.85 -17.58
CA GLY A 211 20.06 5.01 -17.72
C GLY A 211 20.19 3.86 -18.73
N SER A 212 21.33 3.73 -19.43
CA SER A 212 21.50 2.64 -20.41
C SER A 212 21.40 1.24 -19.79
N LEU A 213 21.84 1.04 -18.55
CA LEU A 213 21.72 -0.25 -17.84
C LEU A 213 20.35 -0.47 -17.18
N MET A 214 19.49 0.56 -17.12
CA MET A 214 18.08 0.39 -16.72
C MET A 214 17.22 -0.15 -17.89
N ARG A 215 17.77 -0.16 -19.11
CA ARG A 215 17.03 -0.64 -20.30
C ARG A 215 16.61 -2.10 -20.10
N GLY A 216 15.31 -2.34 -20.21
CA GLY A 216 14.70 -3.64 -19.95
C GLY A 216 13.61 -3.54 -18.88
N ILE A 217 13.72 -2.59 -17.95
CA ILE A 217 12.63 -2.27 -17.01
C ILE A 217 11.39 -1.83 -17.82
N PRO A 218 10.21 -2.46 -17.63
CA PRO A 218 9.04 -2.21 -18.45
C PRO A 218 8.41 -0.84 -18.15
N GLY A 219 7.85 -0.21 -19.19
CA GLY A 219 7.38 1.18 -19.20
C GLY A 219 5.85 1.37 -19.19
N ASP A 220 5.08 0.29 -19.33
CA ASP A 220 3.60 0.32 -19.34
C ASP A 220 2.98 0.31 -17.94
N TYR A 221 1.66 0.50 -17.84
CA TYR A 221 0.93 0.56 -16.58
C TYR A 221 0.37 -0.79 -16.10
N TYR A 222 0.74 -1.90 -16.77
CA TYR A 222 0.27 -3.20 -16.35
C TYR A 222 0.83 -3.56 -14.97
N SER A 223 0.08 -4.34 -14.19
CA SER A 223 0.44 -4.63 -12.79
C SER A 223 1.84 -5.24 -12.63
N PRO A 224 2.22 -6.31 -13.37
CA PRO A 224 3.59 -6.82 -13.39
C PRO A 224 4.66 -5.76 -13.69
N SER A 225 4.38 -4.88 -14.65
CA SER A 225 5.31 -3.84 -15.09
C SER A 225 5.53 -2.78 -14.01
N ARG A 226 4.45 -2.35 -13.35
CA ARG A 226 4.52 -1.42 -12.22
C ARG A 226 5.22 -2.04 -11.02
N PHE A 227 4.96 -3.31 -10.71
CA PHE A 227 5.68 -4.04 -9.66
C PHE A 227 7.20 -4.00 -9.88
N VAL A 228 7.66 -4.44 -11.07
CA VAL A 228 9.09 -4.45 -11.42
C VAL A 228 9.70 -3.06 -11.34
N ARG A 229 9.02 -2.05 -11.90
CA ARG A 229 9.53 -0.69 -11.90
C ARG A 229 9.60 -0.11 -10.49
N ALA A 230 8.56 -0.28 -9.68
CA ALA A 230 8.51 0.19 -8.30
C ALA A 230 9.58 -0.50 -7.44
N ALA A 231 9.73 -1.82 -7.54
CA ALA A 231 10.78 -2.56 -6.84
C ALA A 231 12.18 -2.04 -7.23
N TYR A 232 12.42 -1.85 -8.53
CA TYR A 232 13.69 -1.31 -9.01
C TYR A 232 13.96 0.09 -8.46
N VAL A 233 13.00 1.03 -8.55
CA VAL A 233 13.24 2.41 -8.11
C VAL A 233 13.28 2.54 -6.59
N ASN A 234 12.53 1.74 -5.83
CA ASN A 234 12.56 1.74 -4.38
C ASN A 234 13.91 1.21 -3.84
N ALA A 235 14.40 0.10 -4.40
CA ALA A 235 15.65 -0.54 -3.98
C ALA A 235 16.90 0.30 -4.30
N HIS A 236 16.88 1.06 -5.39
CA HIS A 236 18.01 1.91 -5.79
C HIS A 236 17.90 3.35 -5.27
N TYR A 237 16.82 3.71 -4.57
CA TYR A 237 16.69 5.04 -3.99
C TYR A 237 17.64 5.20 -2.80
N PRO A 238 18.54 6.21 -2.78
CA PRO A 238 19.47 6.40 -1.67
C PRO A 238 18.77 6.69 -0.34
N GLN A 239 19.27 6.11 0.74
CA GLN A 239 18.79 6.41 2.10
C GLN A 239 18.77 7.92 2.41
N LYS A 240 17.71 8.36 3.08
CA LYS A 240 17.47 9.77 3.44
C LYS A 240 17.32 9.93 4.94
N SER A 241 17.65 11.12 5.45
CA SER A 241 17.83 11.34 6.89
C SER A 241 16.80 12.28 7.50
N THR A 242 16.17 13.17 6.71
CA THR A 242 15.10 14.05 7.21
C THR A 242 13.72 13.55 6.83
N GLU A 243 12.69 14.08 7.50
CA GLU A 243 11.29 13.77 7.15
C GLU A 243 10.97 14.21 5.73
N GLU A 244 11.32 15.45 5.39
CA GLU A 244 11.03 16.07 4.09
C GLU A 244 11.70 15.32 2.94
N GLU A 245 12.94 14.85 3.14
CA GLU A 245 13.63 14.03 2.16
C GLU A 245 12.98 12.66 1.97
N ASN A 246 12.50 12.02 3.04
CA ASN A 246 11.83 10.72 2.97
C ASN A 246 10.42 10.83 2.39
N VAL A 247 9.67 11.90 2.71
CA VAL A 247 8.42 12.23 2.03
C VAL A 247 8.68 12.44 0.54
N SER A 248 9.69 13.23 0.16
CA SER A 248 10.08 13.41 -1.24
C SER A 248 10.47 12.09 -1.92
N ARG A 249 11.19 11.21 -1.22
CA ARG A 249 11.53 9.86 -1.70
C ARG A 249 10.29 9.05 -2.05
N ALA A 250 9.31 8.98 -1.15
CA ALA A 250 8.09 8.21 -1.37
C ALA A 250 7.33 8.68 -2.61
N PHE A 251 7.08 9.98 -2.72
CA PHE A 251 6.32 10.56 -3.84
C PHE A 251 7.06 10.44 -5.17
N HIS A 252 8.39 10.63 -5.21
CA HIS A 252 9.16 10.39 -6.44
C HIS A 252 9.19 8.92 -6.86
N THR A 253 9.23 7.99 -5.89
CA THR A 253 9.20 6.55 -6.16
C THR A 253 7.87 6.16 -6.78
N LEU A 254 6.75 6.58 -6.18
CA LEU A 254 5.41 6.28 -6.69
C LEU A 254 5.05 7.03 -7.98
N GLN A 255 5.63 8.21 -8.22
CA GLN A 255 5.46 8.93 -9.49
C GLN A 255 5.96 8.12 -10.69
N GLN A 256 6.94 7.21 -10.51
CA GLN A 256 7.44 6.35 -11.60
C GLN A 256 6.40 5.36 -12.13
N VAL A 257 5.37 5.08 -11.33
CA VAL A 257 4.32 4.11 -11.61
C VAL A 257 2.92 4.73 -11.54
N ALA A 258 2.82 6.06 -11.44
CA ALA A 258 1.56 6.78 -11.46
C ALA A 258 0.92 6.75 -12.86
N MET A 259 -0.36 6.39 -12.91
CA MET A 259 -1.15 6.26 -14.12
C MET A 259 -1.63 7.63 -14.61
N VAL A 260 -1.28 7.97 -15.84
CA VAL A 260 -1.72 9.21 -16.50
C VAL A 260 -3.01 8.95 -17.27
N GLU A 261 -4.02 9.81 -17.06
CA GLU A 261 -5.30 9.73 -17.77
C GLU A 261 -5.11 9.67 -19.30
N GLY A 262 -5.88 8.80 -19.96
CA GLY A 262 -5.77 8.56 -21.41
C GLY A 262 -4.80 7.44 -21.81
N SER A 263 -4.01 6.90 -20.87
CA SER A 263 -2.95 5.94 -21.21
C SER A 263 -3.35 4.47 -21.11
N ALA A 264 -4.31 4.12 -20.24
CA ALA A 264 -4.75 2.75 -20.02
C ALA A 264 -6.25 2.72 -19.72
N ALA A 265 -7.05 2.22 -20.67
CA ALA A 265 -8.49 2.09 -20.53
C ALA A 265 -8.86 0.77 -19.86
N MET A 266 -9.89 0.79 -19.03
CA MET A 266 -10.63 -0.40 -18.60
C MET A 266 -11.53 -0.90 -19.73
N ASP A 267 -12.11 -2.09 -19.56
CA ASP A 267 -13.09 -2.68 -20.48
C ASP A 267 -14.34 -1.78 -20.69
N SER A 268 -14.69 -0.99 -19.67
CA SER A 268 -15.73 0.04 -19.70
C SER A 268 -15.42 1.22 -20.64
N GLY A 269 -14.17 1.34 -21.10
CA GLY A 269 -13.67 2.47 -21.90
C GLY A 269 -13.23 3.68 -21.09
N GLN A 270 -13.41 3.68 -19.77
CA GLN A 270 -12.86 4.72 -18.88
C GLN A 270 -11.36 4.51 -18.66
N PHE A 271 -10.61 5.59 -18.50
CA PHE A 271 -9.17 5.52 -18.23
C PHE A 271 -8.90 5.47 -16.73
N GLU A 272 -8.11 4.49 -16.30
CA GLU A 272 -7.55 4.52 -14.95
C GLU A 272 -6.47 5.61 -14.86
N LYS A 273 -6.49 6.35 -13.75
CA LYS A 273 -5.51 7.35 -13.37
C LYS A 273 -5.14 7.19 -11.90
N THR A 274 -3.97 7.66 -11.49
CA THR A 274 -3.64 7.74 -10.06
C THR A 274 -4.46 8.85 -9.43
N VAL A 275 -5.54 8.50 -8.74
CA VAL A 275 -6.48 9.43 -8.08
C VAL A 275 -5.77 10.20 -6.96
N TYR A 276 -4.99 9.49 -6.14
CA TYR A 276 -4.14 10.10 -5.12
C TYR A 276 -2.88 9.26 -4.87
N THR A 277 -1.86 9.94 -4.36
CA THR A 277 -0.67 9.32 -3.75
C THR A 277 -0.73 9.61 -2.25
N GLY A 278 -0.69 8.58 -1.41
CA GLY A 278 -0.72 8.68 0.05
C GLY A 278 0.57 8.15 0.69
N LEU A 279 0.92 8.65 1.87
CA LEU A 279 2.07 8.22 2.66
C LEU A 279 1.76 8.35 4.15
N PHE A 280 1.94 7.27 4.90
CA PHE A 280 2.07 7.31 6.35
C PHE A 280 3.55 7.35 6.76
N SER A 281 3.90 8.27 7.67
CA SER A 281 5.21 8.36 8.33
C SER A 281 5.08 8.06 9.82
N ALA A 282 5.75 7.01 10.28
CA ALA A 282 5.81 6.70 11.71
C ALA A 282 6.68 7.70 12.50
N ARG A 283 7.61 8.40 11.83
CA ARG A 283 8.51 9.38 12.46
C ARG A 283 7.73 10.54 13.06
N THR A 284 6.78 11.06 12.31
CA THR A 284 5.95 12.23 12.66
C THR A 284 4.51 11.86 12.97
N LYS A 285 4.15 10.57 12.86
CA LYS A 285 2.78 10.05 12.99
C LYS A 285 1.81 10.85 12.13
N SER A 286 2.28 11.19 10.92
CA SER A 286 1.58 12.06 10.00
C SER A 286 1.23 11.31 8.73
N TYR A 287 0.10 11.70 8.16
CA TYR A 287 -0.35 11.22 6.87
C TYR A 287 -0.18 12.35 5.85
N TYR A 288 0.48 12.04 4.74
CA TYR A 288 0.76 12.93 3.63
C TYR A 288 -0.01 12.46 2.40
N TRP A 289 -0.49 13.40 1.57
CA TRP A 289 -1.12 13.04 0.32
C TRP A 289 -1.04 14.15 -0.72
N ASN A 290 -1.18 13.79 -1.98
CA ASN A 290 -1.57 14.69 -3.05
C ASN A 290 -2.60 14.01 -3.95
N THR A 291 -3.23 14.76 -4.85
CA THR A 291 -4.25 14.24 -5.76
C THR A 291 -3.80 14.39 -7.20
N TYR A 292 -4.49 13.73 -8.12
CA TYR A 292 -4.25 13.91 -9.55
C TYR A 292 -4.38 15.37 -9.98
N GLU A 293 -5.35 16.09 -9.43
CA GLU A 293 -5.68 17.48 -9.78
C GLU A 293 -4.81 18.52 -9.05
N ASP A 294 -4.33 18.20 -7.84
CA ASP A 294 -3.43 19.06 -7.06
C ASP A 294 -2.20 18.26 -6.59
N PRO A 295 -1.04 18.45 -7.22
CA PRO A 295 0.18 17.73 -6.87
C PRO A 295 0.84 18.26 -5.59
N ALA A 296 0.35 19.36 -4.99
CA ALA A 296 0.88 19.87 -3.73
C ALA A 296 0.68 18.82 -2.63
N ILE A 297 1.77 18.47 -1.94
CA ILE A 297 1.72 17.50 -0.84
C ILE A 297 1.13 18.19 0.38
N GLN A 298 -0.04 17.70 0.81
CA GLN A 298 -0.74 18.07 2.01
C GLN A 298 -0.37 17.10 3.14
N SER A 299 -0.57 17.50 4.39
CA SER A 299 -0.25 16.67 5.55
C SER A 299 -1.12 16.97 6.76
N VAL A 300 -1.38 15.94 7.56
CA VAL A 300 -1.98 16.04 8.90
C VAL A 300 -1.17 15.18 9.85
N SER A 301 -0.86 15.71 11.04
CA SER A 301 -0.26 14.93 12.12
C SER A 301 -1.31 14.46 13.11
N MET A 302 -1.20 13.21 13.60
CA MET A 302 -1.98 12.76 14.76
C MET A 302 -1.73 13.63 15.99
N ALA A 303 -0.56 14.27 16.11
CA ALA A 303 -0.22 15.13 17.24
C ALA A 303 -1.07 16.42 17.32
N ASP A 304 -1.70 16.83 16.22
CA ASP A 304 -2.56 18.02 16.15
C ASP A 304 -3.98 17.74 16.66
N HIS A 305 -4.29 16.48 17.00
CA HIS A 305 -5.61 16.01 17.38
C HIS A 305 -5.58 15.19 18.68
N ALA A 306 -6.70 15.14 19.39
CA ALA A 306 -6.81 14.35 20.62
C ALA A 306 -6.92 12.85 20.27
N ALA A 307 -5.87 12.08 20.59
CA ALA A 307 -5.82 10.64 20.33
C ALA A 307 -6.79 9.82 21.20
N ASP A 308 -7.38 10.41 22.24
CA ASP A 308 -8.34 9.82 23.17
C ASP A 308 -9.80 10.30 22.95
N GLY A 309 -10.05 11.00 21.84
CA GLY A 309 -11.41 11.37 21.44
C GLY A 309 -12.32 10.17 21.22
N THR A 310 -13.64 10.41 21.13
CA THR A 310 -14.66 9.37 20.93
C THR A 310 -15.26 9.35 19.52
N GLU A 311 -14.98 10.37 18.70
CA GLU A 311 -15.57 10.58 17.38
C GLU A 311 -14.50 10.46 16.30
N LEU A 312 -14.87 9.95 15.12
CA LEU A 312 -14.01 9.98 13.94
C LEU A 312 -13.76 11.44 13.51
N LEU A 313 -12.51 11.77 13.17
CA LEU A 313 -12.18 13.06 12.56
C LEU A 313 -11.97 12.87 11.06
N VAL A 314 -12.79 13.54 10.25
CA VAL A 314 -12.67 13.54 8.79
C VAL A 314 -12.07 14.89 8.36
N LEU A 315 -10.91 14.84 7.71
CA LEU A 315 -10.01 15.96 7.44
C LEU A 315 -9.82 16.18 5.93
#